data_AF-A0A9E3SU35-F1
#
_entry.id   AF-A0A9E3SU35-F1
#
_cell.length_a   1.000
_cell.length_b   1.000
_cell.length_c   1.000
_cell.angle_alpha   90.00
_cell.angle_beta   90.00
_cell.angle_gamma   90.00
#
_symmetry.space_group_name_H-M   'P 1'
#
loop_
_entity.id
_entity.type
_entity.pdbx_description
1 polymer ?
#
loop_
_entity_poly.entity_id
_entity_poly.type
_entity_poly.pdbx_seq_one_letter_code
_entity_poly.pdbx_strand_id
1 'polypeptide(L)'
;MLNTPVRTVFDVITDFLATNPTPQAIIAYQLPEDLQARVDELVERNGEGQLIFDEQQELYDFMRADEMMALLKVKTKLRLRDEKS
;
A
#
# COMPACT_ATOMS: atom_id res chain seq x y z
N MET A 1 22.66 -18.38 0.41
CA MET A 1 21.82 -17.48 1.22
C MET A 1 20.44 -17.53 0.59
N LEU A 2 19.43 -18.00 1.32
CA LEU A 2 18.05 -17.99 0.83
C LEU A 2 17.60 -16.52 0.89
N ASN A 3 17.57 -15.83 -0.26
CA ASN A 3 16.88 -14.55 -0.39
C ASN A 3 15.39 -14.86 -0.27
N THR A 4 14.86 -14.88 0.96
CA THR A 4 13.42 -14.72 1.15
C THR A 4 13.08 -13.37 0.55
N PRO A 5 12.24 -13.29 -0.50
CA PRO A 5 11.85 -12.00 -1.05
C PRO A 5 11.25 -11.17 0.08
N VAL A 6 11.80 -9.97 0.28
CA VAL A 6 11.23 -8.99 1.20
C VAL A 6 9.82 -8.70 0.70
N ARG A 7 8.81 -9.00 1.51
CA ARG A 7 7.40 -8.75 1.18
C ARG A 7 7.21 -7.25 1.00
N THR A 8 7.01 -6.80 -0.23
CA THR A 8 6.86 -5.37 -0.54
C THR A 8 5.42 -4.90 -0.40
N VAL A 9 5.22 -3.58 -0.33
CA VAL A 9 3.89 -2.98 -0.39
C VAL A 9 3.11 -3.39 -1.65
N PHE A 10 3.80 -3.57 -2.77
CA PHE A 10 3.20 -3.99 -4.03
C PHE A 10 2.80 -5.46 -4.01
N ASP A 11 3.60 -6.35 -3.41
CA ASP A 11 3.23 -7.76 -3.25
C ASP A 11 1.93 -7.89 -2.46
N VAL A 12 1.81 -7.18 -1.34
CA VAL A 12 0.60 -7.23 -0.51
C VAL A 12 -0.64 -6.71 -1.24
N ILE A 13 -0.51 -5.57 -1.93
CA ILE A 13 -1.64 -5.00 -2.67
C ILE A 13 -2.04 -5.90 -3.84
N THR A 14 -1.06 -6.43 -4.59
CA THR A 14 -1.35 -7.30 -5.74
C THR A 14 -1.94 -8.64 -5.30
N ASP A 15 -1.44 -9.24 -4.22
CA ASP A 15 -2.05 -10.42 -3.60
C ASP A 15 -3.49 -10.15 -3.18
N PHE A 16 -3.75 -9.03 -2.50
CA PHE A 16 -5.10 -8.62 -2.14
C PHE A 16 -6.02 -8.50 -3.36
N LEU A 17 -5.59 -7.81 -4.41
CA LEU A 17 -6.38 -7.64 -5.63
C LEU A 17 -6.60 -8.97 -6.38
N ALA A 18 -5.61 -9.88 -6.35
CA ALA A 18 -5.72 -11.20 -6.96
C ALA A 18 -6.78 -12.09 -6.29
N THR A 19 -7.17 -11.80 -5.05
CA THR A 19 -8.31 -12.48 -4.38
C THR A 19 -9.69 -12.10 -4.95
N ASN A 20 -9.75 -11.20 -5.94
CA ASN A 20 -10.98 -10.62 -6.48
C ASN A 20 -11.86 -10.00 -5.37
N PRO A 21 -11.34 -9.02 -4.61
CA PRO A 21 -12.03 -8.45 -3.47
C PRO A 21 -13.30 -7.72 -3.88
N THR A 22 -14.28 -7.70 -2.97
CA THR A 22 -15.51 -6.92 -3.20
C THR A 22 -15.21 -5.42 -3.26
N PRO A 23 -16.05 -4.62 -3.93
CA PRO A 23 -15.92 -3.16 -3.90
C PRO A 23 -15.84 -2.59 -2.47
N GLN A 24 -16.59 -3.17 -1.52
CA GLN A 24 -16.56 -2.77 -0.12
C GLN A 24 -15.21 -3.11 0.54
N ALA A 25 -14.65 -4.29 0.24
CA ALA A 25 -13.33 -4.68 0.73
C ALA A 25 -12.23 -3.77 0.18
N ILE A 26 -12.28 -3.39 -1.11
CA ILE A 26 -11.34 -2.41 -1.70
C ILE A 26 -11.42 -1.07 -0.97
N ILE A 27 -12.64 -0.58 -0.70
CA ILE A 27 -12.85 0.69 0.02
C ILE A 27 -12.32 0.63 1.45
N ALA A 28 -12.49 -0.51 2.13
CA ALA A 28 -12.08 -0.73 3.51
C ALA A 28 -10.62 -1.17 3.66
N TYR A 29 -9.91 -1.45 2.56
CA TYR A 29 -8.55 -1.95 2.59
C TYR A 29 -7.62 -1.05 3.40
N GLN A 30 -6.81 -1.66 4.25
CA GLN A 30 -5.72 -1.02 5.00
C GLN A 30 -4.47 -1.86 4.83
N LEU A 31 -3.30 -1.22 4.92
CA LEU A 31 -2.05 -1.94 4.94
C LEU A 31 -1.98 -2.87 6.17
N PRO A 32 -1.40 -4.06 6.04
CA PRO A 32 -1.08 -4.91 7.18
C PRO A 32 -0.23 -4.19 8.23
N GLU A 33 -0.40 -4.53 9.50
CA GLU A 33 0.27 -3.87 10.63
C GLU A 33 1.80 -3.88 10.53
N ASP A 34 2.38 -4.95 9.99
CA ASP A 34 3.83 -5.06 9.76
C ASP A 34 4.34 -4.01 8.77
N LEU A 35 3.60 -3.77 7.69
CA LEU A 35 3.95 -2.75 6.71
C LEU A 35 3.61 -1.33 7.20
N GLN A 36 2.56 -1.17 8.00
CA GLN A 36 2.27 0.12 8.64
C GLN A 36 3.39 0.53 9.60
N ALA A 37 3.84 -0.39 10.45
CA ALA A 37 4.97 -0.13 11.34
C ALA A 37 6.26 0.17 10.57
N ARG A 38 6.49 -0.50 9.44
CA ARG A 38 7.65 -0.26 8.59
C ARG A 38 7.62 1.13 7.96
N VAL A 39 6.49 1.57 7.41
CA VAL A 39 6.41 2.93 6.84
C VAL A 39 6.55 4.00 7.92
N ASP A 40 6.01 3.78 9.12
CA ASP A 40 6.15 4.71 10.24
C ASP A 40 7.63 4.86 10.66
N GLU A 41 8.38 3.75 10.76
CA GLU A 41 9.83 3.75 11.03
C GLU A 41 10.60 4.51 9.94
N LEU A 42 10.29 4.25 8.66
CA LEU A 42 10.94 4.90 7.54
C LEU A 42 10.68 6.41 7.54
N VAL A 43 9.47 6.85 7.85
CA VAL A 43 9.10 8.26 7.94
C VAL A 43 9.85 8.96 9.08
N GLU A 44 9.92 8.33 10.25
CA GLU A 44 10.68 8.85 11.40
C GLU A 44 12.15 9.04 11.04
N ARG A 45 12.80 8.00 10.51
CA ARG A 45 14.21 8.03 10.12
C ARG A 45 14.49 8.94 8.92
N ASN A 46 13.52 9.13 8.02
CA ASN A 46 13.62 10.12 6.95
C ASN A 46 13.65 11.54 7.50
N GLY A 47 12.84 11.84 8.52
CA GLY A 47 12.88 13.12 9.23
C GLY A 47 14.23 13.42 9.88
N GLU A 48 14.95 12.37 10.29
CA GLU A 48 16.30 12.46 10.86
C GLU A 48 17.43 12.43 9.80
N GLY A 49 17.10 12.24 8.52
CA GLY A 49 18.08 12.14 7.43
C GLY A 49 18.91 10.85 7.45
N GLN A 50 18.38 9.79 8.06
CA GLN A 50 19.10 8.53 8.32
C GLN A 50 18.74 7.38 7.37
N LEU A 51 17.93 7.65 6.33
CA LEU A 51 17.59 6.63 5.34
C LEU A 51 18.73 6.40 4.36
N ILE A 52 19.12 5.14 4.20
CA ILE A 52 19.98 4.72 3.09
C ILE A 52 19.18 4.70 1.78
N PHE A 53 19.88 4.60 0.65
CA PHE A 53 19.25 4.63 -0.68
C PHE A 53 18.10 3.62 -0.84
N ASP A 54 18.31 2.38 -0.42
CA ASP A 54 17.28 1.33 -0.55
C ASP A 54 16.04 1.63 0.30
N GLU A 55 16.22 2.20 1.48
CA GLU A 55 15.12 2.61 2.36
C GLU A 55 14.38 3.84 1.84
N GLN A 56 15.09 4.76 1.17
CA GLN A 56 14.44 5.86 0.46
C GLN A 56 13.58 5.33 -0.69
N GLN A 57 14.09 4.36 -1.46
CA GLN A 57 13.29 3.70 -2.51
C GLN A 57 12.08 2.98 -1.92
N GLU A 58 12.24 2.27 -0.81
CA GLU A 58 11.14 1.61 -0.09
C GLU A 58 10.08 2.63 0.35
N LEU A 59 10.47 3.77 0.90
CA LEU A 59 9.56 4.85 1.27
C LEU A 59 8.82 5.43 0.05
N TYR A 60 9.52 5.63 -1.07
CA TYR A 60 8.89 6.06 -2.32
C TYR A 60 7.88 5.02 -2.84
N ASP A 61 8.15 3.74 -2.68
CA ASP A 61 7.23 2.67 -3.04
C ASP A 61 5.96 2.71 -2.21
N PHE A 62 6.07 2.90 -0.89
CA PHE A 62 4.93 3.11 -0.01
C PHE A 62 4.06 4.29 -0.47
N MET A 63 4.67 5.44 -0.77
CA MET A 63 3.95 6.62 -1.24
C MET A 63 3.17 6.35 -2.53
N ARG A 64 3.82 5.74 -3.53
CA ARG A 64 3.19 5.41 -4.82
C ARG A 64 2.04 4.42 -4.66
N ALA A 65 2.22 3.43 -3.80
CA ALA A 65 1.21 2.42 -3.50
C ALA A 65 -0.01 3.02 -2.80
N ASP A 66 0.20 3.92 -1.82
CA ASP A 66 -0.88 4.62 -1.12
C ASP A 66 -1.69 5.51 -2.07
N GLU A 67 -1.02 6.33 -2.89
CA GLU A 67 -1.68 7.17 -3.90
C GLU A 67 -2.54 6.34 -4.85
N MET A 68 -2.00 5.22 -5.35
CA MET A 68 -2.73 4.31 -6.22
C MET A 68 -3.97 3.72 -5.52
N MET A 69 -3.82 3.26 -4.28
CA MET A 69 -4.94 2.70 -3.52
C MET A 69 -6.00 3.76 -3.18
N ALA A 70 -5.60 4.99 -2.86
CA ALA A 70 -6.52 6.10 -2.65
C ALA A 70 -7.37 6.37 -3.90
N LEU A 71 -6.74 6.43 -5.08
CA LEU A 71 -7.45 6.58 -6.35
C LEU A 71 -8.38 5.41 -6.65
N LEU A 72 -7.93 4.17 -6.39
CA LEU A 72 -8.75 2.98 -6.57
C LEU A 72 -10.00 3.01 -5.67
N LYS A 73 -9.85 3.39 -4.40
CA LYS A 73 -10.97 3.56 -3.46
C LYS A 73 -11.98 4.59 -3.97
N VAL A 74 -11.51 5.75 -4.47
CA VAL A 74 -12.39 6.78 -5.05
C VAL A 74 -13.16 6.26 -6.26
N LYS A 75 -12.46 5.66 -7.23
CA LYS A 75 -13.10 5.10 -8.44
C LYS A 75 -14.11 4.00 -8.10
N THR A 76 -13.81 3.17 -7.09
CA THR A 76 -14.70 2.11 -6.62
C THR A 76 -15.98 2.68 -5.98
N LYS A 77 -15.86 3.74 -5.17
CA LYS A 77 -17.03 4.45 -4.60
C LYS A 77 -17.92 5.06 -5.67
N LEU A 78 -17.33 5.66 -6.72
CA LEU A 78 -18.08 6.24 -7.83
C LEU A 78 -18.88 5.15 -8.57
N ARG A 79 -18.24 4.03 -8.92
CA ARG A 79 -18.91 2.92 -9.59
C ARG A 79 -20.08 2.36 -8.79
N LEU A 80 -19.92 2.18 -7.47
CA LEU A 80 -20.99 1.72 -6.59
C LEU A 80 -22.19 2.67 -6.49
N ARG A 81 -21.97 3.98 -6.68
CA ARG A 81 -23.04 4.97 -6.70
C ARG A 81 -23.82 4.90 -8.01
N ASP A 82 -23.11 4.76 -9.13
CA ASP A 82 -23.73 4.71 -10.45
C ASP A 82 -24.54 3.40 -10.65
N GLU A 83 -24.12 2.29 -10.05
CA GLU A 83 -24.88 1.01 -10.03
C GLU A 83 -26.16 1.07 -9.17
N LYS A 84 -26.29 2.06 -8.28
CA LYS A 84 -27.45 2.24 -7.40
C LYS A 84 -28.44 3.31 -7.90
N SER A 85 -28.10 4.02 -8.98
CA SER A 85 -28.95 5.02 -9.63
C SER A 85 -29.79 4.41 -10.74
#